data_AF-A0A699YMS8-F1
#
_entry.id   AF-A0A699YMS8-F1
#
_cell.length_a   1.000
_cell.length_b   1.000
_cell.length_c   1.000
_cell.angle_alpha   90.00
_cell.angle_beta   90.00
_cell.angle_gamma   90.00
#
_symmetry.space_group_name_H-M   'P 1'
#
loop_
_entity.id
_entity.type
_entity.pdbx_description
1 polymer ?
#
loop_
_entity_poly.entity_id
_entity_poly.type
_entity_poly.pdbx_seq_one_letter_code
_entity_poly.pdbx_strand_id
1 'polypeptide(L)'
;RKLGSRHLRGIIEEGQTLTAIKASQLKAPTLRLLRPHNTQECALLTKTSAVDKAMGEEPSVVALQANLANDLLAVNLNGNGHPTHADSAYGDYRKMVFNVMQRLCVGGKEAVAAADEVATTVLGSGISSLDGFGFASELRSAAEDSGNAGAREGSLLAYKAISAHVGRPAEPWLVPLIPLMLERHADKAPPVRAAAEAAADAVVASLNPASATVVIQHLLDNMSKDRAWQTKEGALKLLKKLAVKCKAAVQRALPDIVPLGSECLVDAREQVKKAAWTTLSACFKLQGNRDIEPCVPALLSCIARPAEVADAITKLSATTFVQAVEAPALAIMVPLLIRGLRHGETPIKRKTAIIMANMAKLVNNPADATVFLPRLLPGVKVVSEEVADPELRQVATMAHSTLLRIEQEAEEVQLHASRIKLDETRATKLVHQTLAGMQQFSNPAGQGVNDPGGTVVAFVAQLMVLLACSRDFNLPHWQEALVPYLELVVTSYDEAEALVQKLCYACKGLGVSGPSTDDLQDDVQGATLANCEFSLAYGGKILLNNARLILKRGRRYGLCGANGVWGGVGDGGCAAASQRKQKAMR
;
A
#
# COMPACT_ATOMS: atom_id res chain seq x y z
N ARG A 1 36.95 15.11 62.39
CA ARG A 1 36.71 16.56 62.20
C ARG A 1 35.75 16.68 61.02
N LYS A 2 34.43 16.70 61.25
CA LYS A 2 33.57 17.91 61.34
C LYS A 2 33.81 18.81 60.11
N LEU A 3 32.88 19.12 59.21
CA LEU A 3 31.41 19.14 59.15
C LEU A 3 31.00 18.69 57.73
N GLY A 4 29.86 18.06 57.41
CA GLY A 4 28.48 18.24 57.87
C GLY A 4 27.64 18.51 56.61
N SER A 5 27.11 17.48 55.94
CA SER A 5 25.74 17.00 56.13
C SER A 5 24.72 18.14 56.25
N ARG A 6 24.46 18.85 55.13
CA ARG A 6 23.33 19.80 54.92
C ARG A 6 23.18 20.16 53.43
N HIS A 7 22.93 19.16 52.56
CA HIS A 7 22.31 19.40 51.24
C HIS A 7 21.72 18.16 50.54
N LEU A 8 21.63 17.01 51.21
CA LEU A 8 20.98 15.79 50.70
C LEU A 8 19.83 15.33 51.60
N ARG A 9 19.13 16.31 52.21
CA ARG A 9 17.93 16.10 53.03
C ARG A 9 16.79 17.06 52.67
N GLY A 10 16.76 17.52 51.42
CA GLY A 10 15.74 18.42 50.86
C GLY A 10 15.18 18.01 49.50
N ILE A 11 15.53 16.83 48.97
CA ILE A 11 15.01 16.30 47.69
C ILE A 11 14.28 14.96 47.89
N ILE A 12 14.22 14.45 49.12
CA ILE A 12 13.46 13.24 49.47
C ILE A 12 12.13 13.57 50.19
N GLU A 13 11.85 14.85 50.46
CA GLU A 13 10.57 15.31 51.05
C GLU A 13 9.67 16.12 50.10
N GLU A 14 10.07 16.37 48.85
CA GLU A 14 9.17 16.88 47.78
C GLU A 14 8.59 15.76 46.88
N GLY A 15 8.94 14.50 47.15
CA GLY A 15 8.43 13.33 46.42
C GLY A 15 7.18 12.69 47.02
N GLN A 16 6.67 13.18 48.16
CA GLN A 16 5.52 12.58 48.86
C GLN A 16 4.34 13.52 49.12
N THR A 17 4.35 14.74 48.56
CA THR A 17 3.22 15.68 48.64
C THR A 17 2.67 16.10 47.26
N LEU A 18 3.11 15.46 46.17
CA LEU A 18 2.48 15.55 44.84
C LEU A 18 1.56 14.36 44.51
N THR A 19 1.28 13.50 45.49
CA THR A 19 0.36 12.35 45.38
C THR A 19 -1.03 12.64 45.99
N ALA A 20 -1.41 13.92 46.11
CA ALA A 20 -2.69 14.32 46.70
C ALA A 20 -3.52 15.37 45.92
N ILE A 21 -3.12 15.76 44.69
CA ILE A 21 -3.92 16.70 43.86
C ILE A 21 -4.17 16.19 42.42
N LYS A 22 -4.22 14.86 42.23
CA LYS A 22 -4.73 14.26 40.97
C LYS A 22 -5.69 13.10 41.26
N ALA A 23 -6.72 13.37 42.05
CA ALA A 23 -7.83 12.46 42.29
C ALA A 23 -9.16 13.22 42.29
N SER A 24 -9.39 14.04 41.26
CA SER A 24 -10.74 14.44 40.84
C SER A 24 -10.65 14.82 39.36
N GLN A 25 -11.58 14.32 38.55
CA GLN A 25 -11.61 14.37 37.07
C GLN A 25 -10.85 13.27 36.34
N LEU A 26 -11.29 12.03 36.54
CA LEU A 26 -11.36 10.97 35.51
C LEU A 26 -12.28 9.88 36.09
N LYS A 27 -13.59 10.05 35.93
CA LYS A 27 -14.58 8.99 36.14
C LYS A 27 -15.00 8.49 34.76
N ALA A 28 -14.22 7.56 34.21
CA ALA A 28 -14.72 6.60 33.23
C ALA A 28 -15.22 5.39 34.03
N PRO A 29 -16.48 4.93 33.87
CA PRO A 29 -16.92 3.73 34.54
C PRO A 29 -16.41 2.51 33.75
N THR A 30 -15.44 1.81 34.33
CA THR A 30 -15.14 0.41 34.00
C THR A 30 -16.35 -0.44 34.41
N LEU A 31 -17.29 -0.66 33.48
CA LEU A 31 -18.38 -1.59 33.68
C LEU A 31 -17.90 -3.02 33.41
N ARG A 32 -17.63 -3.74 34.49
CA ARG A 32 -17.64 -5.21 34.55
C ARG A 32 -18.91 -5.71 33.88
N LEU A 33 -18.78 -6.38 32.75
CA LEU A 33 -19.84 -7.20 32.15
C LEU A 33 -20.06 -8.44 33.02
N LEU A 34 -21.02 -8.37 33.94
CA LEU A 34 -21.76 -9.54 34.37
C LEU A 34 -22.78 -9.85 33.26
N ARG A 35 -22.61 -10.98 32.55
CA ARG A 35 -23.64 -11.51 31.64
C ARG A 35 -24.41 -12.66 32.32
N PRO A 36 -25.72 -12.82 32.01
CA PRO A 36 -26.51 -13.92 32.50
C PRO A 36 -26.16 -15.22 31.75
N HIS A 37 -26.12 -16.33 32.48
CA HIS A 37 -26.14 -17.68 31.93
C HIS A 37 -27.48 -17.93 31.25
N ASN A 38 -27.48 -18.39 29.99
CA ASN A 38 -28.52 -19.31 29.55
C ASN A 38 -28.02 -20.25 28.45
N THR A 39 -28.02 -21.53 28.80
CA THR A 39 -27.67 -22.69 27.98
C THR A 39 -28.90 -23.14 27.19
N GLN A 40 -29.04 -22.76 25.93
CA GLN A 40 -30.02 -23.40 25.03
C GLN A 40 -29.73 -23.35 23.51
N GLU A 41 -28.64 -22.73 23.05
CA GLU A 41 -28.30 -22.66 21.60
C GLU A 41 -27.38 -23.80 21.08
N CYS A 42 -27.16 -24.88 21.85
CA CYS A 42 -26.35 -26.02 21.38
C CYS A 42 -27.14 -27.11 20.63
N ALA A 43 -28.41 -26.91 20.27
CA ALA A 43 -29.26 -28.00 19.75
C ALA A 43 -29.64 -27.94 18.26
N LEU A 44 -29.17 -26.96 17.47
CA LEU A 44 -29.60 -26.80 16.05
C LEU A 44 -28.57 -27.19 14.98
N LEU A 45 -27.39 -27.68 15.37
CA LEU A 45 -26.31 -28.04 14.43
C LEU A 45 -26.31 -29.51 13.94
N THR A 46 -27.40 -30.26 14.12
CA THR A 46 -27.50 -31.68 13.71
C THR A 46 -28.52 -31.99 12.61
N LYS A 47 -29.03 -30.99 11.87
CA LYS A 47 -29.99 -31.23 10.76
C LYS A 47 -29.57 -30.74 9.36
N THR A 48 -28.30 -30.46 9.13
CA THR A 48 -27.77 -30.06 7.81
C THR A 48 -26.95 -31.17 7.12
N SER A 49 -27.41 -32.43 7.18
CA SER A 49 -26.80 -33.53 6.39
C SER A 49 -27.78 -34.22 5.44
N ALA A 50 -28.93 -33.61 5.13
CA ALA A 50 -30.01 -34.26 4.37
C ALA A 50 -30.53 -33.47 3.15
N VAL A 51 -29.76 -32.53 2.60
CA VAL A 51 -30.18 -31.74 1.41
C VAL A 51 -29.13 -31.79 0.28
N ASP A 52 -28.47 -32.93 0.09
CA ASP A 52 -27.48 -33.14 -0.99
C ASP A 52 -28.00 -33.93 -2.20
N LYS A 53 -29.33 -34.05 -2.37
CA LYS A 53 -29.92 -34.73 -3.54
C LYS A 53 -31.21 -34.07 -4.02
N ALA A 54 -31.11 -32.97 -4.79
CA ALA A 54 -32.08 -32.64 -5.84
C ALA A 54 -31.60 -31.45 -6.72
N MET A 55 -31.17 -31.78 -7.94
CA MET A 55 -31.28 -31.04 -9.22
C MET A 55 -30.93 -29.52 -9.31
N GLY A 56 -29.81 -29.23 -9.98
CA GLY A 56 -29.77 -28.61 -11.31
C GLY A 56 -30.32 -27.19 -11.51
N GLU A 57 -29.53 -26.17 -11.15
CA GLU A 57 -29.27 -24.87 -11.83
C GLU A 57 -28.55 -23.97 -10.80
N GLU A 58 -27.36 -23.44 -11.12
CA GLU A 58 -26.55 -22.65 -10.18
C GLU A 58 -27.09 -21.22 -10.01
N PRO A 59 -27.45 -20.76 -8.79
CA PRO A 59 -27.59 -19.35 -8.48
C PRO A 59 -26.28 -18.80 -7.87
N SER A 60 -25.93 -17.57 -8.21
CA SER A 60 -24.73 -16.87 -7.71
C SER A 60 -24.67 -16.83 -6.18
N VAL A 61 -23.50 -17.09 -5.61
CA VAL A 61 -23.19 -17.18 -4.16
C VAL A 61 -23.72 -16.00 -3.33
N VAL A 62 -23.84 -14.80 -3.92
CA VAL A 62 -24.38 -13.59 -3.28
C VAL A 62 -25.89 -13.70 -2.99
N ALA A 63 -26.65 -14.37 -3.86
CA ALA A 63 -28.09 -14.57 -3.70
C ALA A 63 -28.40 -15.60 -2.60
N LEU A 64 -27.56 -16.63 -2.46
CA LEU A 64 -27.68 -17.63 -1.40
C LEU A 64 -27.37 -17.05 -0.01
N GLN A 65 -26.38 -16.15 0.10
CA GLN A 65 -26.07 -15.48 1.37
C GLN A 65 -27.16 -14.47 1.79
N ALA A 66 -27.74 -13.73 0.83
CA ALA A 66 -28.85 -12.81 1.10
C ALA A 66 -30.14 -13.55 1.51
N ASN A 67 -30.43 -14.69 0.89
CA ASN A 67 -31.61 -15.48 1.21
C ASN A 67 -31.47 -16.20 2.56
N LEU A 68 -30.27 -16.69 2.91
CA LEU A 68 -30.03 -17.32 4.22
C LEU A 68 -30.11 -16.31 5.37
N ALA A 69 -29.67 -15.07 5.16
CA ALA A 69 -29.81 -13.98 6.13
C ALA A 69 -31.28 -13.55 6.31
N ASN A 70 -32.05 -13.51 5.23
CA ASN A 70 -33.49 -13.22 5.27
C ASN A 70 -34.31 -14.36 5.88
N ASP A 71 -33.94 -15.62 5.65
CA ASP A 71 -34.61 -16.78 6.26
C ASP A 71 -34.30 -16.91 7.75
N LEU A 72 -33.08 -16.58 8.20
CA LEU A 72 -32.74 -16.48 9.63
C LEU A 72 -33.49 -15.34 10.33
N LEU A 73 -33.79 -14.25 9.61
CA LEU A 73 -34.66 -13.18 10.12
C LEU A 73 -36.15 -13.56 10.13
N ALA A 74 -36.60 -14.40 9.19
CA ALA A 74 -38.00 -14.82 9.06
C ALA A 74 -38.40 -15.92 10.07
N VAL A 75 -37.49 -16.83 10.44
CA VAL A 75 -37.77 -17.89 11.42
C VAL A 75 -38.06 -17.33 12.82
N ASN A 76 -37.58 -16.13 13.14
CA ASN A 76 -37.79 -15.49 14.43
C ASN A 76 -39.13 -14.74 14.57
N LEU A 77 -39.94 -14.65 13.50
CA LEU A 77 -41.20 -13.87 13.49
C LEU A 77 -42.47 -14.72 13.71
N ASN A 78 -42.38 -16.05 13.72
CA ASN A 78 -43.55 -16.94 13.84
C ASN A 78 -43.62 -17.75 15.15
N GLY A 79 -42.79 -17.43 16.14
CA GLY A 79 -42.90 -18.00 17.49
C GLY A 79 -43.85 -17.19 18.35
N ASN A 80 -45.05 -17.72 18.65
CA ASN A 80 -45.90 -17.21 19.73
C ASN A 80 -45.16 -17.36 21.08
N GLY A 81 -44.34 -16.38 21.44
CA GLY A 81 -43.65 -16.26 22.72
C GLY A 81 -43.63 -14.81 23.16
N HIS A 82 -43.86 -14.55 24.45
CA HIS A 82 -43.75 -13.22 25.02
C HIS A 82 -42.37 -12.61 24.72
N PRO A 83 -42.29 -11.28 24.45
CA PRO A 83 -41.05 -10.64 24.05
C PRO A 83 -39.99 -10.80 25.14
N THR A 84 -38.84 -11.37 24.78
CA THR A 84 -37.72 -11.46 25.71
C THR A 84 -37.01 -10.11 25.81
N HIS A 85 -36.26 -9.88 26.89
CA HIS A 85 -35.50 -8.63 27.08
C HIS A 85 -34.54 -8.30 25.92
N ALA A 86 -34.11 -9.29 25.13
CA ALA A 86 -33.27 -9.11 23.95
C ALA A 86 -34.06 -8.52 22.76
N ASP A 87 -35.32 -8.92 22.57
CA ASP A 87 -36.20 -8.42 21.50
C ASP A 87 -36.60 -6.95 21.74
N SER A 88 -36.77 -6.57 23.02
CA SER A 88 -36.97 -5.16 23.42
C SER A 88 -35.74 -4.30 23.12
N ALA A 89 -34.54 -4.77 23.49
CA ALA A 89 -33.31 -4.02 23.25
C ALA A 89 -33.00 -3.86 21.75
N TYR A 90 -33.20 -4.91 20.94
CA TYR A 90 -33.02 -4.84 19.48
C TYR A 90 -34.01 -3.87 18.80
N GLY A 91 -35.26 -3.84 19.30
CA GLY A 91 -36.26 -2.86 18.89
C GLY A 91 -35.88 -1.42 19.23
N ASP A 92 -35.19 -1.20 20.35
CA ASP A 92 -34.75 0.13 20.76
C ASP A 92 -33.53 0.64 19.98
N TYR A 93 -32.59 -0.24 19.61
CA TYR A 93 -31.49 0.13 18.71
C TYR A 93 -31.97 0.48 17.30
N ARG A 94 -32.91 -0.29 16.73
CA ARG A 94 -33.50 0.06 15.42
C ARG A 94 -34.22 1.40 15.45
N LYS A 95 -34.93 1.73 16.54
CA LYS A 95 -35.55 3.05 16.73
C LYS A 95 -34.49 4.15 16.84
N MET A 96 -33.40 3.92 17.57
CA MET A 96 -32.28 4.86 17.66
C MET A 96 -31.69 5.14 16.28
N VAL A 97 -31.34 4.09 15.52
CA VAL A 97 -30.80 4.21 14.16
C VAL A 97 -31.78 4.96 13.26
N PHE A 98 -33.06 4.58 13.28
CA PHE A 98 -34.09 5.26 12.50
C PHE A 98 -34.16 6.76 12.84
N ASN A 99 -34.18 7.12 14.12
CA ASN A 99 -34.27 8.51 14.57
C ASN A 99 -33.03 9.32 14.14
N VAL A 100 -31.83 8.75 14.27
CA VAL A 100 -30.59 9.42 13.86
C VAL A 100 -30.52 9.56 12.35
N MET A 101 -30.93 8.54 11.58
CA MET A 101 -31.00 8.59 10.11
C MET A 101 -32.01 9.64 9.62
N GLN A 102 -33.15 9.80 10.28
CA GLN A 102 -34.10 10.87 9.97
C GLN A 102 -33.47 12.25 10.17
N ARG A 103 -32.73 12.45 11.26
CA ARG A 103 -32.03 13.72 11.55
C ARG A 103 -30.88 14.01 10.58
N LEU A 104 -30.18 12.96 10.13
CA LEU A 104 -29.18 13.07 9.06
C LEU A 104 -29.78 13.60 7.75
N CYS A 105 -31.03 13.24 7.44
CA CYS A 105 -31.71 13.65 6.21
C CYS A 105 -32.21 15.11 6.23
N VAL A 106 -32.24 15.78 7.39
CA VAL A 106 -32.74 17.16 7.53
C VAL A 106 -31.78 18.20 6.93
N GLY A 107 -30.50 17.84 6.77
CA GLY A 107 -29.45 18.70 6.24
C GLY A 107 -28.98 19.80 7.22
N GLY A 108 -27.90 20.50 6.87
CA GLY A 108 -27.39 21.63 7.65
C GLY A 108 -26.83 21.23 9.03
N LYS A 109 -27.04 22.08 10.06
CA LYS A 109 -26.44 21.89 11.39
C LYS A 109 -26.94 20.63 12.10
N GLU A 110 -28.21 20.27 11.90
CA GLU A 110 -28.80 19.09 12.53
C GLU A 110 -28.18 17.81 11.98
N ALA A 111 -27.93 17.76 10.66
CA ALA A 111 -27.25 16.63 10.04
C ALA A 111 -25.81 16.47 10.54
N VAL A 112 -25.08 17.57 10.79
CA VAL A 112 -23.73 17.51 11.38
C VAL A 112 -23.79 16.94 12.80
N ALA A 113 -24.71 17.41 13.64
CA ALA A 113 -24.86 16.91 15.00
C ALA A 113 -25.25 15.42 15.03
N ALA A 114 -26.14 15.00 14.14
CA ALA A 114 -26.53 13.60 13.98
C ALA A 114 -25.37 12.74 13.49
N ALA A 115 -24.53 13.25 12.58
CA ALA A 115 -23.32 12.55 12.11
C ALA A 115 -22.32 12.32 13.25
N ASP A 116 -22.11 13.33 14.10
CA ASP A 116 -21.25 13.20 15.29
C ASP A 116 -21.85 12.22 16.31
N GLU A 117 -23.19 12.18 16.45
CA GLU A 117 -23.87 11.19 17.30
C GLU A 117 -23.69 9.75 16.79
N VAL A 118 -23.75 9.52 15.48
CA VAL A 118 -23.42 8.20 14.90
C VAL A 118 -21.98 7.84 15.24
N ALA A 119 -21.03 8.74 14.99
CA ALA A 119 -19.61 8.47 15.16
C ALA A 119 -19.24 8.21 16.63
N THR A 120 -19.80 8.97 17.57
CA THR A 120 -19.59 8.76 19.02
C THR A 120 -20.25 7.48 19.51
N THR A 121 -21.41 7.11 18.97
CA THR A 121 -22.08 5.83 19.25
C THR A 121 -21.21 4.67 18.79
N VAL A 122 -20.69 4.73 17.56
CA VAL A 122 -19.80 3.70 17.01
C VAL A 122 -18.50 3.60 17.82
N LEU A 123 -17.93 4.73 18.24
CA LEU A 123 -16.75 4.75 19.09
C LEU A 123 -17.02 4.12 20.48
N GLY A 124 -18.18 4.41 21.09
CA GLY A 124 -18.53 3.92 22.42
C GLY A 124 -18.99 2.46 22.46
N SER A 125 -19.70 2.00 21.43
CA SER A 125 -20.19 0.62 21.32
C SER A 125 -19.22 -0.33 20.61
N GLY A 126 -18.16 0.19 20.00
CA GLY A 126 -17.19 -0.56 19.20
C GLY A 126 -17.57 -0.62 17.71
N ILE A 127 -16.58 -0.75 16.84
CA ILE A 127 -16.76 -0.64 15.37
C ILE A 127 -17.73 -1.68 14.79
N SER A 128 -17.85 -2.87 15.40
CA SER A 128 -18.80 -3.91 15.01
C SER A 128 -20.27 -3.46 15.11
N SER A 129 -20.55 -2.36 15.82
CA SER A 129 -21.86 -1.72 15.85
C SER A 129 -22.30 -1.13 14.50
N LEU A 130 -21.37 -0.86 13.57
CA LEU A 130 -21.71 -0.43 12.21
C LEU A 130 -22.59 -1.46 11.50
N ASP A 131 -22.23 -2.74 11.60
CA ASP A 131 -23.01 -3.83 11.03
C ASP A 131 -24.11 -4.29 12.00
N GLY A 132 -23.77 -4.43 13.28
CA GLY A 132 -24.69 -4.95 14.30
C GLY A 132 -25.93 -4.08 14.52
N PHE A 133 -25.82 -2.76 14.36
CA PHE A 133 -26.97 -1.84 14.43
C PHE A 133 -27.56 -1.51 13.04
N GLY A 134 -26.90 -1.90 11.94
CA GLY A 134 -27.34 -1.62 10.58
C GLY A 134 -26.96 -0.23 10.04
N PHE A 135 -26.09 0.53 10.74
CA PHE A 135 -25.61 1.82 10.25
C PHE A 135 -24.90 1.69 8.88
N ALA A 136 -24.10 0.65 8.66
CA ALA A 136 -23.35 0.47 7.42
C ALA A 136 -24.26 0.37 6.19
N SER A 137 -25.31 -0.47 6.27
CA SER A 137 -26.26 -0.67 5.17
C SER A 137 -27.13 0.56 4.94
N GLU A 138 -27.64 1.17 6.01
CA GLU A 138 -28.53 2.34 5.94
C GLU A 138 -27.79 3.57 5.40
N LEU A 139 -26.59 3.86 5.89
CA LEU A 139 -25.78 4.98 5.39
C LEU A 139 -25.42 4.80 3.92
N ARG A 140 -25.10 3.56 3.50
CA ARG A 140 -24.78 3.26 2.10
C ARG A 140 -25.99 3.49 1.21
N SER A 141 -27.15 2.95 1.59
CA SER A 141 -28.40 3.15 0.86
C SER A 141 -28.74 4.64 0.74
N ALA A 142 -28.64 5.40 1.83
CA ALA A 142 -28.88 6.84 1.84
C ALA A 142 -27.88 7.64 0.98
N ALA A 143 -26.62 7.19 0.88
CA ALA A 143 -25.61 7.81 0.00
C ALA A 143 -25.89 7.57 -1.50
N GLU A 144 -26.54 6.45 -1.83
CA GLU A 144 -26.92 6.07 -3.20
C GLU A 144 -28.30 6.61 -3.62
N ASP A 145 -29.11 7.10 -2.68
CA ASP A 145 -30.45 7.62 -2.95
C ASP A 145 -30.41 8.86 -3.85
N SER A 146 -30.71 8.67 -5.14
CA SER A 146 -30.75 9.74 -6.14
C SER A 146 -31.85 10.78 -5.91
N GLY A 147 -32.93 10.43 -5.21
CA GLY A 147 -34.09 11.28 -4.98
C GLY A 147 -33.91 12.25 -3.82
N ASN A 148 -33.09 11.91 -2.82
CA ASN A 148 -32.95 12.70 -1.59
C ASN A 148 -31.54 13.27 -1.40
N ALA A 149 -31.37 14.56 -1.69
CA ALA A 149 -30.09 15.24 -1.51
C ALA A 149 -29.66 15.34 -0.02
N GLY A 150 -30.62 15.49 0.89
CA GLY A 150 -30.36 15.57 2.33
C GLY A 150 -29.84 14.24 2.88
N ALA A 151 -30.41 13.11 2.43
CA ALA A 151 -29.92 11.78 2.78
C ALA A 151 -28.47 11.57 2.31
N ARG A 152 -28.17 11.92 1.04
CA ARG A 152 -26.81 11.81 0.51
C ARG A 152 -25.80 12.67 1.26
N GLU A 153 -26.17 13.92 1.56
CA GLU A 153 -25.33 14.83 2.35
C GLU A 153 -25.08 14.25 3.76
N GLY A 154 -26.15 13.83 4.45
CA GLY A 154 -26.11 13.25 5.79
C GLY A 154 -25.19 12.03 5.87
N SER A 155 -25.31 11.09 4.92
CA SER A 155 -24.44 9.91 4.89
C SER A 155 -22.96 10.25 4.73
N LEU A 156 -22.63 11.21 3.86
CA LEU A 156 -21.25 11.64 3.66
C LEU A 156 -20.69 12.35 4.89
N LEU A 157 -21.51 13.16 5.57
CA LEU A 157 -21.14 13.77 6.86
C LEU A 157 -20.90 12.70 7.94
N ALA A 158 -21.73 11.65 8.00
CA ALA A 158 -21.54 10.54 8.92
C ALA A 158 -20.23 9.79 8.63
N TYR A 159 -19.91 9.48 7.37
CA TYR A 159 -18.62 8.85 7.03
C TYR A 159 -17.41 9.71 7.43
N LYS A 160 -17.49 11.03 7.21
CA LYS A 160 -16.48 11.97 7.68
C LYS A 160 -16.32 11.91 9.21
N ALA A 161 -17.42 11.95 9.95
CA ALA A 161 -17.41 11.92 11.41
C ALA A 161 -16.86 10.58 11.93
N ILE A 162 -17.28 9.45 11.36
CA ILE A 162 -16.76 8.11 11.70
C ILE A 162 -15.25 8.05 11.47
N SER A 163 -14.76 8.53 10.32
CA SER A 163 -13.33 8.59 10.03
C SER A 163 -12.57 9.45 11.05
N ALA A 164 -13.12 10.60 11.45
CA ALA A 164 -12.48 11.52 12.40
C ALA A 164 -12.45 10.99 13.85
N HIS A 165 -13.54 10.36 14.31
CA HIS A 165 -13.67 9.88 15.68
C HIS A 165 -13.07 8.49 15.90
N VAL A 166 -13.27 7.57 14.95
CA VAL A 166 -12.85 6.17 15.10
C VAL A 166 -11.45 5.94 14.52
N GLY A 167 -11.09 6.63 13.43
CA GLY A 167 -9.75 6.52 12.83
C GLY A 167 -9.53 5.23 12.06
N ARG A 168 -8.31 4.66 12.16
CA ARG A 168 -7.86 3.48 11.39
C ARG A 168 -8.80 2.27 11.48
N PRO A 169 -9.35 1.90 12.65
CA PRO A 169 -10.29 0.79 12.76
C PRO A 169 -11.51 0.85 11.83
N ALA A 170 -11.91 2.03 11.37
CA ALA A 170 -13.05 2.19 10.45
C ALA A 170 -12.69 1.95 8.96
N GLU A 171 -11.42 1.82 8.61
CA GLU A 171 -11.00 1.63 7.21
C GLU A 171 -11.64 0.45 6.47
N PRO A 172 -11.85 -0.74 7.07
CA PRO A 172 -12.48 -1.86 6.38
C PRO A 172 -13.87 -1.51 5.81
N TRP A 173 -14.60 -0.60 6.45
CA TRP A 173 -15.90 -0.12 5.99
C TRP A 173 -15.80 1.12 5.10
N LEU A 174 -14.85 2.01 5.37
CA LEU A 174 -14.76 3.31 4.68
C LEU A 174 -13.94 3.29 3.38
N VAL A 175 -12.88 2.48 3.29
CA VAL A 175 -12.03 2.40 2.08
C VAL A 175 -12.83 1.93 0.85
N PRO A 176 -13.69 0.89 0.94
CA PRO A 176 -14.52 0.47 -0.18
C PRO A 176 -15.55 1.52 -0.65
N LEU A 177 -15.82 2.56 0.16
CA LEU A 177 -16.75 3.63 -0.15
C LEU A 177 -16.09 4.83 -0.87
N ILE A 178 -14.76 4.85 -1.00
CA ILE A 178 -14.04 5.93 -1.70
C ILE A 178 -14.56 6.13 -3.14
N PRO A 179 -14.79 5.09 -3.97
CA PRO A 179 -15.40 5.28 -5.29
C PRO A 179 -16.75 5.98 -5.23
N LEU A 180 -17.62 5.60 -4.28
CA LEU A 180 -18.92 6.24 -4.09
C LEU A 180 -18.78 7.72 -3.70
N MET A 181 -17.86 8.04 -2.78
CA MET A 181 -17.55 9.43 -2.39
C MET A 181 -17.07 10.24 -3.60
N LEU A 182 -16.17 9.68 -4.42
CA LEU A 182 -15.67 10.33 -5.64
C LEU A 182 -16.76 10.54 -6.70
N GLU A 183 -17.70 9.60 -6.84
CA GLU A 183 -18.86 9.78 -7.71
C GLU A 183 -19.75 10.93 -7.22
N ARG A 184 -19.90 11.11 -5.89
CA ARG A 184 -20.64 12.23 -5.30
C ARG A 184 -19.98 13.61 -5.51
N HIS A 185 -18.72 13.68 -5.96
CA HIS A 185 -18.12 14.96 -6.38
C HIS A 185 -18.83 15.57 -7.59
N ALA A 186 -19.52 14.74 -8.38
CA ALA A 186 -20.33 15.17 -9.53
C ALA A 186 -21.82 15.34 -9.19
N ASP A 187 -22.21 15.31 -7.90
CA ASP A 187 -23.61 15.44 -7.51
C ASP A 187 -24.19 16.81 -7.92
N LYS A 188 -25.50 16.88 -8.15
CA LYS A 188 -26.19 18.12 -8.53
C LYS A 188 -26.22 19.12 -7.36
N ALA A 189 -26.37 18.62 -6.13
CA ALA A 189 -26.47 19.44 -4.93
C ALA A 189 -25.08 19.90 -4.44
N PRO A 190 -24.81 21.22 -4.34
CA PRO A 190 -23.53 21.72 -3.80
C PRO A 190 -23.18 21.22 -2.39
N PRO A 191 -24.11 21.12 -1.43
CA PRO A 191 -23.82 20.58 -0.10
C PRO A 191 -23.31 19.14 -0.13
N VAL A 192 -23.92 18.28 -0.97
CA VAL A 192 -23.49 16.89 -1.17
C VAL A 192 -22.07 16.83 -1.71
N ARG A 193 -21.73 17.67 -2.69
CA ARG A 193 -20.36 17.73 -3.24
C ARG A 193 -19.32 18.11 -2.17
N ALA A 194 -19.64 19.11 -1.34
CA ALA A 194 -18.76 19.56 -0.26
C ALA A 194 -18.60 18.48 0.84
N ALA A 195 -19.69 17.79 1.19
CA ALA A 195 -19.65 16.68 2.14
C ALA A 195 -18.84 15.49 1.58
N ALA A 196 -18.97 15.19 0.29
CA ALA A 196 -18.21 14.15 -0.39
C ALA A 196 -16.70 14.40 -0.35
N GLU A 197 -16.27 15.62 -0.72
CA GLU A 197 -14.86 16.02 -0.68
C GLU A 197 -14.31 15.93 0.74
N ALA A 198 -15.06 16.43 1.73
CA ALA A 198 -14.66 16.38 3.13
C ALA A 198 -14.59 14.95 3.70
N ALA A 199 -15.49 14.04 3.28
CA ALA A 199 -15.48 12.64 3.69
C ALA A 199 -14.28 11.90 3.10
N ALA A 200 -14.06 12.01 1.79
CA ALA A 200 -12.93 11.36 1.13
C ALA A 200 -11.58 11.87 1.68
N ASP A 201 -11.50 13.17 1.97
CA ASP A 201 -10.34 13.77 2.62
C ASP A 201 -10.09 13.24 4.02
N ALA A 202 -11.13 13.07 4.84
CA ALA A 202 -11.01 12.50 6.18
C ALA A 202 -10.48 11.06 6.12
N VAL A 203 -11.03 10.23 5.23
CA VAL A 203 -10.60 8.83 5.05
C VAL A 203 -9.12 8.76 4.65
N VAL A 204 -8.69 9.57 3.68
CA VAL A 204 -7.28 9.63 3.27
C VAL A 204 -6.39 10.17 4.39
N ALA A 205 -6.88 11.10 5.20
CA ALA A 205 -6.15 11.66 6.35
C ALA A 205 -5.97 10.66 7.49
N SER A 206 -6.92 9.75 7.75
CA SER A 206 -6.81 8.70 8.77
C SER A 206 -6.12 7.42 8.27
N LEU A 207 -5.94 7.28 6.95
CA LEU A 207 -5.44 6.07 6.28
C LEU A 207 -4.12 5.50 6.84
N ASN A 208 -4.07 4.18 7.00
CA ASN A 208 -2.88 3.38 7.21
C ASN A 208 -2.00 3.36 5.94
N PRO A 209 -0.69 3.63 6.04
CA PRO A 209 0.22 3.59 4.88
C PRO A 209 0.19 2.28 4.09
N ALA A 210 -0.10 1.13 4.71
CA ALA A 210 -0.22 -0.16 4.02
C ALA A 210 -1.46 -0.21 3.10
N SER A 211 -2.58 0.38 3.54
CA SER A 211 -3.84 0.48 2.80
C SER A 211 -3.75 1.44 1.61
N ALA A 212 -2.71 2.29 1.54
CA ALA A 212 -2.55 3.27 0.47
C ALA A 212 -2.53 2.64 -0.92
N THR A 213 -2.03 1.42 -1.08
CA THR A 213 -2.01 0.73 -2.38
C THR A 213 -3.44 0.44 -2.88
N VAL A 214 -4.34 0.00 -2.00
CA VAL A 214 -5.77 -0.24 -2.34
C VAL A 214 -6.44 1.07 -2.74
N VAL A 215 -6.22 2.12 -1.93
CA VAL A 215 -6.80 3.44 -2.22
C VAL A 215 -6.30 3.97 -3.55
N ILE A 216 -5.00 3.87 -3.85
CA ILE A 216 -4.43 4.31 -5.13
C ILE A 216 -5.15 3.63 -6.29
N GLN A 217 -5.40 2.31 -6.23
CA GLN A 217 -6.15 1.61 -7.30
C GLN A 217 -7.57 2.18 -7.48
N HIS A 218 -8.31 2.39 -6.38
CA HIS A 218 -9.61 3.06 -6.46
C HIS A 218 -9.54 4.47 -7.06
N LEU A 219 -8.49 5.24 -6.77
CA LEU A 219 -8.29 6.56 -7.38
C LEU A 219 -8.02 6.46 -8.88
N LEU A 220 -7.17 5.51 -9.30
CA LEU A 220 -6.82 5.29 -10.70
C LEU A 220 -8.04 4.88 -11.53
N ASP A 221 -8.89 3.98 -11.01
CA ASP A 221 -10.14 3.58 -11.67
C ASP A 221 -11.09 4.79 -11.86
N ASN A 222 -11.07 5.73 -10.91
CA ASN A 222 -11.87 6.95 -10.94
C ASN A 222 -11.22 8.12 -11.71
N MET A 223 -10.00 7.93 -12.23
CA MET A 223 -9.34 8.84 -13.19
C MET A 223 -9.62 8.45 -14.66
N SER A 224 -10.26 7.31 -14.90
CA SER A 224 -10.58 6.80 -16.23
C SER A 224 -11.43 7.77 -17.07
N LYS A 225 -11.36 7.62 -18.39
CA LYS A 225 -12.00 8.55 -19.36
C LYS A 225 -13.52 8.65 -19.19
N ASP A 226 -14.17 7.57 -18.76
CA ASP A 226 -15.62 7.44 -18.66
C ASP A 226 -16.22 8.14 -17.44
N ARG A 227 -15.38 8.64 -16.52
CA ARG A 227 -15.83 9.30 -15.30
C ARG A 227 -16.11 10.78 -15.50
N ALA A 228 -17.00 11.34 -14.68
CA ALA A 228 -17.28 12.77 -14.65
C ALA A 228 -16.01 13.57 -14.31
N TRP A 229 -15.86 14.76 -14.89
CA TRP A 229 -14.64 15.55 -14.72
C TRP A 229 -14.37 15.94 -13.25
N GLN A 230 -15.42 16.15 -12.45
CA GLN A 230 -15.30 16.43 -11.01
C GLN A 230 -14.78 15.23 -10.23
N THR A 231 -15.18 14.01 -10.62
CA THR A 231 -14.69 12.75 -10.06
C THR A 231 -13.21 12.58 -10.36
N LYS A 232 -12.79 12.82 -11.62
CA LYS A 232 -11.36 12.80 -12.00
C LYS A 232 -10.54 13.83 -11.22
N GLU A 233 -11.04 15.07 -11.13
CA GLU A 233 -10.40 16.13 -10.37
C GLU A 233 -10.24 15.76 -8.89
N GLY A 234 -11.29 15.18 -8.29
CA GLY A 234 -11.27 14.67 -6.92
C GLY A 234 -10.22 13.58 -6.72
N ALA A 235 -10.20 12.57 -7.58
CA ALA A 235 -9.24 11.48 -7.52
C ALA A 235 -7.79 11.99 -7.61
N LEU A 236 -7.52 12.92 -8.53
CA LEU A 236 -6.22 13.58 -8.67
C LEU A 236 -5.81 14.34 -7.42
N LYS A 237 -6.73 15.09 -6.79
CA LYS A 237 -6.46 15.82 -5.55
C LYS A 237 -6.13 14.88 -4.38
N LEU A 238 -6.88 13.78 -4.23
CA LEU A 238 -6.59 12.76 -3.22
C LEU A 238 -5.26 12.06 -3.46
N LEU A 239 -4.94 11.73 -4.72
CA LEU A 239 -3.66 11.12 -5.09
C LEU A 239 -2.48 12.04 -4.73
N LYS A 240 -2.63 13.34 -4.92
CA LYS A 240 -1.62 14.34 -4.49
C LYS A 240 -1.43 14.35 -2.98
N LYS A 241 -2.49 14.20 -2.19
CA LYS A 241 -2.39 14.07 -0.72
C LYS A 241 -1.65 12.80 -0.32
N LEU A 242 -1.95 11.68 -0.99
CA LEU A 242 -1.21 10.43 -0.80
C LEU A 242 0.27 10.54 -1.20
N ALA A 243 0.61 11.33 -2.22
CA ALA A 243 2.01 11.55 -2.60
C ALA A 243 2.82 12.23 -1.47
N VAL A 244 2.17 12.97 -0.57
CA VAL A 244 2.82 13.56 0.61
C VAL A 244 2.84 12.57 1.78
N LYS A 245 1.70 11.92 2.06
CA LYS A 245 1.51 11.07 3.23
C LYS A 245 2.15 9.67 3.09
N CYS A 246 1.99 9.04 1.93
CA CYS A 246 2.32 7.65 1.66
C CYS A 246 3.32 7.53 0.49
N LYS A 247 4.46 8.22 0.61
CA LYS A 247 5.47 8.37 -0.46
C LYS A 247 5.89 7.04 -1.08
N ALA A 248 6.21 6.03 -0.27
CA ALA A 248 6.67 4.73 -0.74
C ALA A 248 5.60 3.98 -1.55
N ALA A 249 4.33 4.07 -1.15
CA ALA A 249 3.23 3.45 -1.89
C ALA A 249 3.01 4.14 -3.24
N VAL A 250 3.03 5.48 -3.27
CA VAL A 250 2.89 6.25 -4.52
C VAL A 250 4.09 6.04 -5.45
N GLN A 251 5.31 5.97 -4.90
CA GLN A 251 6.52 5.68 -5.68
C GLN A 251 6.42 4.31 -6.36
N ARG A 252 6.00 3.27 -5.63
CA ARG A 252 5.79 1.92 -6.20
C ARG A 252 4.69 1.90 -7.27
N ALA A 253 3.64 2.70 -7.10
CA ALA A 253 2.53 2.81 -8.04
C ALA A 253 2.79 3.74 -9.23
N LEU A 254 3.96 4.38 -9.34
CA LEU A 254 4.28 5.27 -10.47
C LEU A 254 4.09 4.62 -11.86
N PRO A 255 4.43 3.33 -12.09
CA PRO A 255 4.16 2.65 -13.35
C PRO A 255 2.67 2.66 -13.75
N ASP A 256 1.75 2.62 -12.79
CA ASP A 256 0.30 2.65 -13.03
C ASP A 256 -0.26 4.08 -13.06
N ILE A 257 0.31 4.98 -12.24
CA ILE A 257 -0.09 6.39 -12.15
C ILE A 257 0.28 7.15 -13.43
N VAL A 258 1.48 6.94 -13.98
CA VAL A 258 1.98 7.74 -15.10
C VAL A 258 1.09 7.62 -16.34
N PRO A 259 0.67 6.42 -16.81
CA PRO A 259 -0.23 6.28 -17.96
C PRO A 259 -1.53 7.04 -17.78
N LEU A 260 -2.27 6.81 -16.69
CA LEU A 260 -3.60 7.41 -16.46
C LEU A 260 -3.51 8.91 -16.16
N GLY A 261 -2.51 9.34 -15.40
CA GLY A 261 -2.27 10.76 -15.16
C GLY A 261 -1.88 11.50 -16.43
N SER A 262 -1.14 10.86 -17.35
CA SER A 262 -0.77 11.46 -18.64
C SER A 262 -1.99 11.72 -19.51
N GLU A 263 -3.01 10.87 -19.45
CA GLU A 263 -4.29 11.11 -20.13
C GLU A 263 -5.03 12.31 -19.52
N CYS A 264 -4.98 12.47 -18.19
CA CYS A 264 -5.60 13.60 -17.51
C CYS A 264 -4.92 14.95 -17.82
N LEU A 265 -3.63 14.96 -18.17
CA LEU A 265 -2.91 16.18 -18.58
C LEU A 265 -3.43 16.78 -19.89
N VAL A 266 -4.07 15.97 -20.73
CA VAL A 266 -4.62 16.37 -22.03
C VAL A 266 -6.16 16.32 -22.05
N ASP A 267 -6.81 16.22 -20.88
CA ASP A 267 -8.27 16.19 -20.75
C ASP A 267 -8.91 17.48 -21.32
N ALA A 268 -10.14 17.42 -21.81
CA ALA A 268 -10.82 18.60 -22.34
C ALA A 268 -11.08 19.69 -21.28
N ARG A 269 -11.17 19.34 -19.99
CA ARG A 269 -11.47 20.27 -18.90
C ARG A 269 -10.21 20.83 -18.26
N GLU A 270 -10.11 22.15 -18.23
CA GLU A 270 -8.97 22.88 -17.66
C GLU A 270 -8.75 22.58 -16.16
N GLN A 271 -9.83 22.36 -15.40
CA GLN A 271 -9.76 21.96 -13.99
C GLN A 271 -9.02 20.62 -13.81
N VAL A 272 -9.31 19.64 -14.68
CA VAL A 272 -8.66 18.33 -14.68
C VAL A 272 -7.19 18.46 -15.07
N LYS A 273 -6.88 19.25 -16.12
CA LYS A 273 -5.49 19.50 -16.52
C LYS A 273 -4.67 20.12 -15.40
N LYS A 274 -5.19 21.14 -14.72
CA LYS A 274 -4.53 21.81 -13.59
C LYS A 274 -4.31 20.85 -12.41
N ALA A 275 -5.35 20.08 -12.06
CA ALA A 275 -5.23 19.07 -11.02
C ALA A 275 -4.14 18.04 -11.39
N ALA A 276 -4.19 17.47 -12.60
CA ALA A 276 -3.25 16.49 -13.10
C ALA A 276 -1.80 17.00 -13.10
N TRP A 277 -1.58 18.25 -13.54
CA TRP A 277 -0.26 18.88 -13.51
C TRP A 277 0.31 18.95 -12.09
N THR A 278 -0.47 19.44 -11.13
CA THR A 278 0.03 19.56 -9.75
C THR A 278 0.20 18.21 -9.06
N THR A 279 -0.64 17.24 -9.38
CA THR A 279 -0.58 15.88 -8.83
C THR A 279 0.62 15.13 -9.38
N LEU A 280 0.79 15.07 -10.71
CA LEU A 280 1.93 14.40 -11.33
C LEU A 280 3.25 15.08 -10.99
N SER A 281 3.29 16.41 -10.86
CA SER A 281 4.48 17.10 -10.36
C SER A 281 4.86 16.65 -8.95
N ALA A 282 3.88 16.35 -8.08
CA ALA A 282 4.15 15.81 -6.74
C ALA A 282 4.60 14.34 -6.81
N CYS A 283 3.93 13.51 -7.62
CA CYS A 283 4.27 12.09 -7.79
C CYS A 283 5.66 11.91 -8.43
N PHE A 284 6.00 12.69 -9.46
CA PHE A 284 7.27 12.56 -10.18
C PHE A 284 8.48 12.95 -9.31
N LYS A 285 8.29 13.77 -8.28
CA LYS A 285 9.35 14.04 -7.29
C LYS A 285 9.73 12.81 -6.46
N LEU A 286 8.88 11.79 -6.43
CA LEU A 286 9.10 10.53 -5.69
C LEU A 286 9.87 9.49 -6.51
N GLN A 287 10.40 9.83 -7.68
CA GLN A 287 11.06 8.90 -8.59
C GLN A 287 12.34 8.24 -8.04
N GLY A 288 12.99 8.84 -7.05
CA GLY A 288 14.08 8.21 -6.28
C GLY A 288 15.49 8.25 -6.90
N ASN A 289 15.65 8.66 -8.17
CA ASN A 289 16.92 8.70 -8.89
C ASN A 289 17.43 10.15 -9.12
N ARG A 290 18.56 10.49 -8.50
CA ARG A 290 19.17 11.83 -8.52
C ARG A 290 19.61 12.29 -9.90
N ASP A 291 19.92 11.37 -10.80
CA ASP A 291 20.41 11.71 -12.14
C ASP A 291 19.30 12.36 -12.97
N ILE A 292 18.05 11.89 -12.83
CA ILE A 292 16.92 12.40 -13.61
C ILE A 292 16.16 13.55 -12.94
N GLU A 293 16.43 13.83 -11.66
CA GLU A 293 15.76 14.88 -10.89
C GLU A 293 15.77 16.27 -11.59
N PRO A 294 16.89 16.74 -12.17
CA PRO A 294 16.92 18.02 -12.91
C PRO A 294 16.08 18.01 -14.20
N CYS A 295 15.77 16.83 -14.72
CA CYS A 295 15.00 16.63 -15.94
C CYS A 295 13.49 16.48 -15.67
N VAL A 296 13.07 16.16 -14.44
CA VAL A 296 11.66 15.94 -14.07
C VAL A 296 10.69 17.03 -14.57
N PRO A 297 11.00 18.34 -14.46
CA PRO A 297 10.10 19.37 -14.98
C PRO A 297 9.92 19.30 -16.51
N ALA A 298 11.00 19.00 -17.25
CA ALA A 298 10.95 18.84 -18.71
C ALA A 298 10.21 17.56 -19.11
N LEU A 299 10.40 16.47 -18.35
CA LEU A 299 9.70 15.20 -18.53
C LEU A 299 8.19 15.38 -18.36
N LEU A 300 7.75 16.08 -17.31
CA LEU A 300 6.33 16.38 -17.11
C LEU A 300 5.78 17.28 -18.23
N SER A 301 6.54 18.31 -18.60
CA SER A 301 6.14 19.28 -19.60
C SER A 301 5.91 18.66 -20.98
N CYS A 302 6.80 17.77 -21.41
CA CYS A 302 6.69 17.12 -22.72
C CYS A 302 5.53 16.12 -22.80
N ILE A 303 5.00 15.65 -21.66
CA ILE A 303 3.80 14.81 -21.64
C ILE A 303 2.60 15.65 -22.11
N ALA A 304 2.44 16.85 -21.55
CA ALA A 304 1.37 17.79 -21.89
C ALA A 304 1.59 18.48 -23.25
N ARG A 305 2.85 18.71 -23.63
CA ARG A 305 3.24 19.44 -24.85
C ARG A 305 4.20 18.61 -25.70
N PRO A 306 3.70 17.83 -26.68
CA PRO A 306 4.54 16.99 -27.53
C PRO A 306 5.61 17.74 -28.34
N ALA A 307 5.43 19.04 -28.60
CA ALA A 307 6.42 19.87 -29.29
C ALA A 307 7.75 20.01 -28.52
N GLU A 308 7.73 19.84 -27.19
CA GLU A 308 8.91 19.96 -26.32
C GLU A 308 9.70 18.66 -26.18
N VAL A 309 9.31 17.59 -26.91
CA VAL A 309 9.97 16.28 -26.84
C VAL A 309 11.44 16.37 -27.27
N ALA A 310 11.76 17.11 -28.34
CA ALA A 310 13.14 17.26 -28.82
C ALA A 310 14.05 17.93 -27.78
N ASP A 311 13.55 18.96 -27.11
CA ASP A 311 14.26 19.69 -26.05
C ASP A 311 14.45 18.81 -24.81
N ALA A 312 13.40 18.07 -24.41
CA ALA A 312 13.46 17.14 -23.28
C ALA A 312 14.47 16.00 -23.52
N ILE A 313 14.48 15.41 -24.73
CA ILE A 313 15.48 14.40 -25.12
C ILE A 313 16.88 14.99 -25.13
N THR A 314 17.06 16.21 -25.64
CA THR A 314 18.37 16.85 -25.66
C THR A 314 18.88 17.13 -24.25
N LYS A 315 18.02 17.62 -23.35
CA LYS A 315 18.36 17.82 -21.94
C LYS A 315 18.74 16.50 -21.27
N LEU A 316 17.94 15.45 -21.48
CA LEU A 316 18.18 14.13 -20.91
C LEU A 316 19.45 13.47 -21.46
N SER A 317 19.79 13.72 -22.73
CA SER A 317 21.03 13.21 -23.34
C SER A 317 22.31 13.81 -22.76
N ALA A 318 22.21 14.99 -22.12
CA ALA A 318 23.32 15.62 -21.42
C ALA A 318 23.49 15.11 -19.98
N THR A 319 22.55 14.29 -19.49
CA THR A 319 22.59 13.71 -18.15
C THR A 319 23.53 12.50 -18.11
N THR A 320 24.42 12.49 -17.13
CA THR A 320 25.25 11.32 -16.80
C THR A 320 24.49 10.39 -15.86
N PHE A 321 24.12 9.20 -16.33
CA PHE A 321 23.48 8.17 -15.50
C PHE A 321 24.52 7.39 -14.71
N VAL A 322 24.39 7.40 -13.38
CA VAL A 322 25.30 6.73 -12.44
C VAL A 322 24.51 5.80 -11.52
N GLN A 323 23.33 6.24 -11.06
CA GLN A 323 22.48 5.44 -10.18
C GLN A 323 21.77 4.33 -10.94
N ALA A 324 21.51 3.23 -10.25
CA ALA A 324 20.67 2.16 -10.76
C ALA A 324 19.28 2.73 -11.13
N VAL A 325 18.72 2.19 -12.21
CA VAL A 325 17.42 2.64 -12.71
C VAL A 325 16.36 1.62 -12.28
N GLU A 326 15.51 2.05 -11.36
CA GLU A 326 14.39 1.26 -10.83
C GLU A 326 13.08 1.60 -11.56
N ALA A 327 12.04 0.79 -11.31
CA ALA A 327 10.72 0.93 -11.93
C ALA A 327 10.12 2.36 -11.85
N PRO A 328 10.22 3.11 -10.73
CA PRO A 328 9.67 4.47 -10.64
C PRO A 328 10.35 5.47 -11.58
N ALA A 329 11.66 5.37 -11.76
CA ALA A 329 12.41 6.22 -12.69
C ALA A 329 12.09 5.85 -14.15
N LEU A 330 12.01 4.55 -14.45
CA LEU A 330 11.58 4.05 -15.76
C LEU A 330 10.17 4.53 -16.11
N ALA A 331 9.23 4.50 -15.16
CA ALA A 331 7.84 4.91 -15.38
C ALA A 331 7.71 6.32 -15.98
N ILE A 332 8.56 7.25 -15.55
CA ILE A 332 8.53 8.65 -16.01
C ILE A 332 9.30 8.82 -17.33
N MET A 333 10.39 8.07 -17.50
CA MET A 333 11.29 8.20 -18.65
C MET A 333 10.75 7.51 -19.90
N VAL A 334 10.21 6.31 -19.76
CA VAL A 334 9.76 5.45 -20.87
C VAL A 334 8.76 6.13 -21.80
N PRO A 335 7.73 6.86 -21.34
CA PRO A 335 6.82 7.58 -22.22
C PRO A 335 7.52 8.59 -23.14
N LEU A 336 8.54 9.30 -22.63
CA LEU A 336 9.35 10.22 -23.42
C LEU A 336 10.19 9.45 -24.45
N LEU A 337 10.83 8.36 -24.05
CA LEU A 337 11.69 7.57 -24.94
C LEU A 337 10.89 6.97 -26.11
N ILE A 338 9.68 6.47 -25.86
CA ILE A 338 8.78 5.97 -26.92
C ILE A 338 8.44 7.09 -27.91
N ARG A 339 8.15 8.31 -27.41
CA ARG A 339 7.89 9.48 -28.28
C ARG A 339 9.14 9.90 -29.05
N GLY A 340 10.31 9.87 -28.42
CA GLY A 340 11.59 10.20 -29.04
C GLY A 340 11.97 9.28 -30.20
N LEU A 341 11.72 7.96 -30.07
CA LEU A 341 11.96 7.00 -31.17
C LEU A 341 11.06 7.25 -32.39
N ARG A 342 9.85 7.78 -32.16
CA ARG A 342 8.86 8.11 -33.20
C ARG A 342 9.00 9.53 -33.76
N HIS A 343 9.95 10.32 -33.24
CA HIS A 343 10.14 11.70 -33.67
C HIS A 343 10.56 11.79 -35.15
N GLY A 344 10.23 12.87 -35.87
CA GLY A 344 10.57 12.99 -37.30
C GLY A 344 12.08 13.12 -37.55
N GLU A 345 12.80 13.76 -36.62
CA GLU A 345 14.23 14.06 -36.78
C GLU A 345 15.15 12.92 -36.35
N THR A 346 15.99 12.44 -37.27
CA THR A 346 17.00 11.40 -37.03
C THR A 346 17.96 11.70 -35.86
N PRO A 347 18.47 12.94 -35.66
CA PRO A 347 19.31 13.25 -34.50
C PRO A 347 18.61 12.99 -33.15
N ILE A 348 17.31 13.27 -33.04
CA ILE A 348 16.53 13.03 -31.82
C ILE A 348 16.32 11.53 -31.60
N LYS A 349 16.01 10.77 -32.67
CA LYS A 349 15.95 9.30 -32.58
C LYS A 349 17.28 8.71 -32.10
N ARG A 350 18.40 9.20 -32.63
CA ARG A 350 19.75 8.76 -32.25
C ARG A 350 20.04 9.02 -30.78
N LYS A 351 19.81 10.24 -30.29
CA LYS A 351 19.94 10.56 -28.87
C LYS A 351 19.05 9.67 -28.00
N THR A 352 17.82 9.43 -28.42
CA THR A 352 16.87 8.55 -27.70
C THR A 352 17.39 7.12 -27.60
N ALA A 353 17.89 6.54 -28.70
CA ALA A 353 18.47 5.20 -28.71
C ALA A 353 19.71 5.08 -27.81
N ILE A 354 20.57 6.12 -27.77
CA ILE A 354 21.73 6.17 -26.86
C ILE A 354 21.28 6.18 -25.40
N ILE A 355 20.28 7.00 -25.04
CA ILE A 355 19.73 7.06 -23.68
C ILE A 355 19.21 5.67 -23.28
N MET A 356 18.41 5.04 -24.15
CA MET A 356 17.88 3.69 -23.90
C MET A 356 18.99 2.65 -23.69
N ALA A 357 20.01 2.64 -24.54
CA ALA A 357 21.14 1.71 -24.44
C ALA A 357 21.94 1.90 -23.14
N ASN A 358 22.14 3.15 -22.71
CA ASN A 358 22.89 3.44 -21.48
C ASN A 358 22.07 3.10 -20.23
N MET A 359 20.78 3.40 -20.21
CA MET A 359 19.91 3.09 -19.09
C MET A 359 19.65 1.61 -18.89
N ALA A 360 19.45 0.85 -19.99
CA ALA A 360 19.21 -0.58 -19.91
C ALA A 360 20.36 -1.33 -19.21
N LYS A 361 21.60 -0.82 -19.29
CA LYS A 361 22.77 -1.38 -18.58
C LYS A 361 22.74 -1.15 -17.07
N LEU A 362 21.93 -0.21 -16.59
CA LEU A 362 21.81 0.20 -15.19
C LEU A 362 20.55 -0.37 -14.51
N VAL A 363 19.80 -1.24 -15.20
CA VAL A 363 18.70 -2.01 -14.61
C VAL A 363 19.29 -3.22 -13.91
N ASN A 364 19.27 -3.19 -12.57
CA ASN A 364 19.83 -4.27 -11.75
C ASN A 364 18.84 -5.43 -11.55
N ASN A 365 17.55 -5.11 -11.43
CA ASN A 365 16.49 -6.09 -11.27
C ASN A 365 15.66 -6.14 -12.56
N PRO A 366 15.70 -7.25 -13.32
CA PRO A 366 14.94 -7.39 -14.56
C PRO A 366 13.43 -7.15 -14.40
N ALA A 367 12.87 -7.48 -13.23
CA ALA A 367 11.44 -7.30 -12.93
C ALA A 367 10.98 -5.83 -13.00
N ASP A 368 11.90 -4.87 -12.76
CA ASP A 368 11.58 -3.44 -12.80
C ASP A 368 11.32 -2.94 -14.23
N ALA A 369 11.94 -3.60 -15.22
CA ALA A 369 11.78 -3.24 -16.62
C ALA A 369 10.61 -3.96 -17.29
N THR A 370 10.18 -5.12 -16.79
CA THR A 370 9.21 -6.03 -17.43
C THR A 370 7.91 -5.33 -17.85
N VAL A 371 7.37 -4.43 -17.02
CA VAL A 371 6.13 -3.69 -17.33
C VAL A 371 6.27 -2.77 -18.56
N PHE A 372 7.50 -2.36 -18.87
CA PHE A 372 7.80 -1.40 -19.94
C PHE A 372 8.27 -2.06 -21.24
N LEU A 373 8.90 -3.24 -21.17
CA LEU A 373 9.49 -3.94 -22.33
C LEU A 373 8.51 -4.15 -23.50
N PRO A 374 7.24 -4.58 -23.29
CA PRO A 374 6.29 -4.78 -24.39
C PRO A 374 6.01 -3.51 -25.20
N ARG A 375 6.20 -2.33 -24.61
CA ARG A 375 5.99 -1.04 -25.27
C ARG A 375 7.27 -0.48 -25.90
N LEU A 376 8.44 -0.90 -25.41
CA LEU A 376 9.75 -0.42 -25.87
C LEU A 376 10.32 -1.26 -27.01
N LEU A 377 10.32 -2.59 -26.87
CA LEU A 377 10.98 -3.51 -27.81
C LEU A 377 10.51 -3.32 -29.27
N PRO A 378 9.20 -3.21 -29.58
CA PRO A 378 8.77 -3.02 -30.96
C PRO A 378 9.30 -1.73 -31.58
N GLY A 379 9.36 -0.65 -30.80
CA GLY A 379 9.85 0.65 -31.27
C GLY A 379 11.34 0.64 -31.57
N VAL A 380 12.14 -0.03 -30.73
CA VAL A 380 13.60 -0.13 -30.95
C VAL A 380 13.90 -1.04 -32.13
N LYS A 381 13.16 -2.15 -32.28
CA LYS A 381 13.33 -3.09 -33.39
C LYS A 381 13.16 -2.40 -34.75
N VAL A 382 12.04 -1.70 -34.93
CA VAL A 382 11.76 -0.91 -36.14
C VAL A 382 12.90 0.05 -36.45
N VAL A 383 13.40 0.77 -35.44
CA VAL A 383 14.51 1.72 -35.62
C VAL A 383 15.82 1.03 -35.98
N SER A 384 16.07 -0.18 -35.47
CA SER A 384 17.28 -0.96 -35.76
C SER A 384 17.30 -1.58 -37.17
N GLU A 385 16.13 -1.91 -37.72
CA GLU A 385 16.00 -2.62 -39.00
C GLU A 385 15.71 -1.66 -40.18
N GLU A 386 14.82 -0.69 -39.99
CA GLU A 386 14.22 0.09 -41.10
C GLU A 386 14.89 1.44 -41.38
N VAL A 387 15.65 1.99 -40.43
CA VAL A 387 16.21 3.35 -40.59
C VAL A 387 17.47 3.34 -41.45
N ALA A 388 17.56 4.26 -42.43
CA ALA A 388 18.69 4.32 -43.36
C ALA A 388 20.04 4.68 -42.69
N ASP A 389 20.01 5.45 -41.60
CA ASP A 389 21.22 5.92 -40.91
C ASP A 389 21.96 4.75 -40.22
N PRO A 390 23.20 4.43 -40.64
CA PRO A 390 23.93 3.26 -40.13
C PRO A 390 24.32 3.39 -38.65
N GLU A 391 24.64 4.60 -38.20
CA GLU A 391 25.03 4.85 -36.81
C GLU A 391 23.85 4.68 -35.85
N LEU A 392 22.68 5.25 -36.18
CA LEU A 392 21.46 5.04 -35.43
C LEU A 392 21.06 3.56 -35.40
N ARG A 393 21.17 2.84 -36.52
CA ARG A 393 20.91 1.39 -36.53
C ARG A 393 21.84 0.64 -35.58
N GLN A 394 23.14 0.93 -35.60
CA GLN A 394 24.11 0.29 -34.70
C GLN A 394 23.73 0.49 -33.23
N VAL A 395 23.41 1.73 -32.84
CA VAL A 395 23.01 2.05 -31.46
C VAL A 395 21.67 1.39 -31.10
N ALA A 396 20.69 1.41 -32.00
CA ALA A 396 19.40 0.78 -31.78
C ALA A 396 19.52 -0.74 -31.64
N THR A 397 20.39 -1.40 -32.42
CA THR A 397 20.70 -2.83 -32.27
C THR A 397 21.31 -3.14 -30.91
N MET A 398 22.20 -2.28 -30.41
CA MET A 398 22.76 -2.44 -29.05
C MET A 398 21.72 -2.26 -27.95
N ALA A 399 20.81 -1.29 -28.11
CA ALA A 399 19.70 -1.08 -27.18
C ALA A 399 18.76 -2.30 -27.20
N HIS A 400 18.40 -2.79 -28.39
CA HIS A 400 17.52 -3.93 -28.58
C HIS A 400 18.07 -5.21 -27.95
N SER A 401 19.35 -5.53 -28.19
CA SER A 401 19.98 -6.72 -27.60
C SER A 401 20.05 -6.65 -26.07
N THR A 402 20.31 -5.47 -25.52
CA THR A 402 20.33 -5.28 -24.06
C THR A 402 18.94 -5.45 -23.45
N LEU A 403 17.90 -4.91 -24.10
CA LEU A 403 16.51 -5.05 -23.64
C LEU A 403 16.01 -6.50 -23.74
N LEU A 404 16.35 -7.23 -24.81
CA LEU A 404 16.03 -8.66 -24.93
C LEU A 404 16.71 -9.50 -23.85
N ARG A 405 17.96 -9.19 -23.50
CA ARG A 405 18.63 -9.86 -22.38
C ARG A 405 17.86 -9.65 -21.07
N ILE A 406 17.41 -8.42 -20.81
CA ILE A 406 16.60 -8.11 -19.61
C ILE A 406 15.26 -8.85 -19.63
N GLU A 407 14.62 -8.97 -20.80
CA GLU A 407 13.39 -9.75 -20.96
C GLU A 407 13.60 -11.22 -20.59
N GLN A 408 14.65 -11.85 -21.12
CA GLN A 408 15.00 -13.24 -20.83
C GLN A 408 15.34 -13.45 -19.35
N GLU A 409 16.16 -12.58 -18.77
CA GLU A 409 16.49 -12.61 -17.33
C GLU A 409 15.22 -12.43 -16.47
N ALA A 410 14.27 -11.60 -16.89
CA ALA A 410 13.00 -11.43 -16.19
C ALA A 410 12.11 -12.68 -16.27
N GLU A 411 12.00 -13.31 -17.44
CA GLU A 411 11.24 -14.56 -17.62
C GLU A 411 11.79 -15.68 -16.72
N GLU A 412 13.11 -15.83 -16.65
CA GLU A 412 13.77 -16.79 -15.76
C GLU A 412 13.44 -16.52 -14.28
N VAL A 413 13.61 -15.27 -13.82
CA VAL A 413 13.28 -14.86 -12.45
C VAL A 413 11.79 -15.07 -12.14
N GLN A 414 10.91 -14.79 -13.11
CA GLN A 414 9.47 -14.89 -12.93
C GLN A 414 8.99 -16.35 -12.91
N LEU A 415 9.62 -17.26 -13.66
CA LEU A 415 9.39 -18.70 -13.55
C LEU A 415 9.74 -19.24 -12.15
N HIS A 416 10.79 -18.70 -11.51
CA HIS A 416 11.15 -19.05 -10.14
C HIS A 416 10.21 -18.44 -9.10
N ALA A 417 9.76 -17.18 -9.29
CA ALA A 417 8.83 -16.50 -8.39
C ALA A 417 7.37 -16.98 -8.49
N SER A 418 6.94 -17.47 -9.65
CA SER A 418 5.55 -17.90 -9.92
C SER A 418 5.11 -19.15 -9.15
N ARG A 419 6.01 -19.79 -8.38
CA ARG A 419 5.68 -21.02 -7.64
C ARG A 419 4.68 -20.80 -6.51
N ILE A 420 4.51 -19.57 -5.99
CA ILE A 420 3.50 -19.29 -4.96
C ILE A 420 2.94 -17.87 -5.13
N LYS A 421 1.78 -17.73 -5.80
CA LYS A 421 0.95 -16.52 -5.70
C LYS A 421 0.07 -16.65 -4.46
N LEU A 422 0.33 -15.86 -3.43
CA LEU A 422 -0.62 -15.63 -2.35
C LEU A 422 -1.75 -14.77 -2.93
N ASP A 423 -2.95 -15.34 -3.08
CA ASP A 423 -4.17 -14.64 -3.45
C ASP A 423 -4.99 -14.30 -2.21
N GLU A 424 -5.96 -13.40 -2.36
CA GLU A 424 -6.85 -12.96 -1.26
C GLU A 424 -7.57 -14.14 -0.62
N THR A 425 -7.98 -15.15 -1.40
CA THR A 425 -8.64 -16.36 -0.89
C THR A 425 -7.71 -17.19 -0.01
N ARG A 426 -6.46 -17.45 -0.42
CA ARG A 426 -5.50 -18.18 0.42
C ARG A 426 -5.08 -17.36 1.63
N ALA A 427 -4.91 -16.05 1.49
CA ALA A 427 -4.60 -15.17 2.62
C ALA A 427 -5.72 -15.20 3.67
N THR A 428 -6.99 -15.10 3.25
CA THR A 428 -8.15 -15.18 4.13
C THR A 428 -8.19 -16.53 4.86
N LYS A 429 -7.99 -17.64 4.14
CA LYS A 429 -7.90 -18.98 4.74
C LYS A 429 -6.76 -19.08 5.75
N LEU A 430 -5.59 -18.51 5.45
CA LEU A 430 -4.43 -18.51 6.33
C LEU A 430 -4.70 -17.72 7.62
N VAL A 431 -5.37 -16.57 7.53
CA VAL A 431 -5.80 -15.78 8.70
C VAL A 431 -6.77 -16.57 9.56
N HIS A 432 -7.81 -17.17 8.97
CA HIS A 432 -8.75 -18.00 9.73
C HIS A 432 -8.08 -19.21 10.39
N GLN A 433 -7.17 -19.90 9.70
CA GLN A 433 -6.45 -21.06 10.23
C GLN A 433 -5.53 -20.67 11.40
N THR A 434 -4.80 -19.56 11.28
CA THR A 434 -3.90 -19.08 12.34
C THR A 434 -4.66 -18.54 13.55
N LEU A 435 -5.80 -17.86 13.33
CA LEU A 435 -6.73 -17.47 14.39
C LEU A 435 -7.27 -18.69 15.14
N ALA A 436 -7.83 -19.67 14.42
CA ALA A 436 -8.37 -20.89 15.01
C ALA A 436 -7.30 -21.69 15.79
N GLY A 437 -6.09 -21.78 15.25
CA GLY A 437 -4.97 -22.46 15.90
C GLY A 437 -4.48 -21.78 17.17
N MET A 438 -4.69 -20.47 17.36
CA MET A 438 -4.34 -19.78 18.62
C MET A 438 -5.46 -19.79 19.64
N GLN A 439 -6.72 -19.71 19.20
CA GLN A 439 -7.88 -19.82 20.09
C GLN A 439 -7.95 -21.19 20.78
N GLN A 440 -7.47 -22.25 20.13
CA GLN A 440 -7.35 -23.59 20.73
C GLN A 440 -6.41 -23.66 21.96
N PHE A 441 -5.46 -22.72 22.10
CA PHE A 441 -4.53 -22.67 23.24
C PHE A 441 -4.92 -21.64 24.29
N SER A 442 -5.62 -20.56 23.91
CA SER A 442 -5.97 -19.47 24.83
C SER A 442 -7.42 -19.53 25.36
N ASN A 443 -8.34 -20.29 24.76
CA ASN A 443 -9.75 -20.25 25.16
C ASN A 443 -10.52 -21.60 24.98
N PRO A 444 -10.63 -22.44 26.02
CA PRO A 444 -11.41 -23.69 25.96
C PRO A 444 -12.94 -23.48 25.88
N ALA A 445 -13.43 -22.23 25.96
CA ALA A 445 -14.86 -21.89 26.05
C ALA A 445 -15.53 -21.50 24.72
N GLY A 446 -14.84 -21.59 23.57
CA GLY A 446 -15.48 -21.52 22.25
C GLY A 446 -16.15 -20.19 21.89
N GLN A 447 -15.68 -19.05 22.40
CA GLN A 447 -16.07 -17.76 21.83
C GLN A 447 -15.34 -17.57 20.49
N GLY A 448 -16.09 -17.63 19.39
CA GLY A 448 -15.55 -17.47 18.03
C GLY A 448 -14.91 -16.10 17.79
N VAL A 449 -14.16 -16.02 16.67
CA VAL A 449 -13.66 -14.76 16.07
C VAL A 449 -14.75 -13.67 16.14
N ASN A 450 -14.46 -12.53 16.78
CA ASN A 450 -15.38 -11.38 16.87
C ASN A 450 -15.46 -10.60 15.53
N ASP A 451 -15.70 -11.29 14.43
CA ASP A 451 -15.91 -10.71 13.11
C ASP A 451 -17.16 -11.32 12.46
N PRO A 452 -18.37 -10.92 12.89
CA PRO A 452 -19.63 -11.52 12.44
C PRO A 452 -19.85 -11.45 10.91
N GLY A 453 -19.16 -10.53 10.23
CA GLY A 453 -19.26 -10.33 8.78
C GLY A 453 -17.99 -10.66 7.98
N GLY A 454 -16.92 -11.15 8.62
CA GLY A 454 -15.65 -11.43 7.95
C GLY A 454 -14.94 -10.20 7.34
N THR A 455 -15.44 -8.99 7.63
CA THR A 455 -15.02 -7.75 6.95
C THR A 455 -13.61 -7.34 7.37
N VAL A 456 -13.31 -7.48 8.65
CA VAL A 456 -11.98 -7.17 9.18
C VAL A 456 -10.96 -8.19 8.70
N VAL A 457 -11.31 -9.48 8.72
CA VAL A 457 -10.44 -10.56 8.23
C VAL A 457 -10.15 -10.41 6.74
N ALA A 458 -11.16 -10.09 5.92
CA ALA A 458 -10.99 -9.86 4.48
C ALA A 458 -10.05 -8.66 4.22
N PHE A 459 -10.21 -7.57 4.96
CA PHE A 459 -9.34 -6.41 4.83
C PHE A 459 -7.89 -6.71 5.24
N VAL A 460 -7.69 -7.40 6.37
CA VAL A 460 -6.36 -7.87 6.82
C VAL A 460 -5.73 -8.78 5.77
N ALA A 461 -6.48 -9.72 5.20
CA ALA A 461 -6.00 -10.61 4.15
C ALA A 461 -5.55 -9.84 2.91
N GLN A 462 -6.30 -8.81 2.49
CA GLN A 462 -5.91 -7.94 1.38
C GLN A 462 -4.59 -7.19 1.69
N LEU A 463 -4.44 -6.63 2.88
CA LEU A 463 -3.20 -5.96 3.30
C LEU A 463 -2.00 -6.92 3.34
N MET A 464 -2.21 -8.16 3.81
CA MET A 464 -1.17 -9.19 3.81
C MET A 464 -0.71 -9.55 2.40
N VAL A 465 -1.64 -9.70 1.46
CA VAL A 465 -1.30 -9.96 0.04
C VAL A 465 -0.44 -8.82 -0.49
N LEU A 466 -0.80 -7.57 -0.21
CA LEU A 466 -0.03 -6.41 -0.66
C LEU A 466 1.38 -6.36 -0.06
N LEU A 467 1.53 -6.61 1.24
CA LEU A 467 2.84 -6.66 1.91
C LEU A 467 3.70 -7.80 1.35
N ALA A 468 3.13 -9.01 1.21
CA ALA A 468 3.82 -10.17 0.67
C ALA A 468 4.22 -9.97 -0.82
N CYS A 469 3.35 -9.41 -1.64
CA CYS A 469 3.65 -9.07 -3.05
C CYS A 469 4.75 -8.01 -3.16
N SER A 470 4.81 -7.07 -2.21
CA SER A 470 5.90 -6.09 -2.16
C SER A 470 7.23 -6.67 -1.64
N ARG A 471 7.26 -7.95 -1.27
CA ARG A 471 8.39 -8.66 -0.65
C ARG A 471 8.91 -7.98 0.63
N ASP A 472 8.07 -7.19 1.28
CA ASP A 472 8.36 -6.62 2.59
C ASP A 472 8.02 -7.68 3.64
N PHE A 473 9.04 -8.27 4.26
CA PHE A 473 8.90 -9.23 5.37
C PHE A 473 9.51 -8.68 6.67
N ASN A 474 9.58 -7.35 6.79
CA ASN A 474 10.02 -6.70 8.02
C ASN A 474 8.88 -6.74 9.05
N LEU A 475 9.08 -7.48 10.14
CA LEU A 475 8.05 -7.72 11.16
C LEU A 475 7.45 -6.41 11.75
N PRO A 476 8.25 -5.41 12.15
CA PRO A 476 7.75 -4.10 12.54
C PRO A 476 6.76 -3.45 11.56
N HIS A 477 7.01 -3.54 10.25
CA HIS A 477 6.10 -2.98 9.24
C HIS A 477 4.77 -3.75 9.20
N TRP A 478 4.82 -5.07 9.33
CA TRP A 478 3.62 -5.91 9.41
C TRP A 478 2.82 -5.61 10.68
N GLN A 479 3.50 -5.39 11.81
CA GLN A 479 2.84 -5.03 13.07
C GLN A 479 2.12 -3.69 12.96
N GLU A 480 2.81 -2.64 12.49
CA GLU A 480 2.19 -1.33 12.28
C GLU A 480 1.01 -1.39 11.28
N ALA A 481 1.12 -2.25 10.27
CA ALA A 481 0.10 -2.40 9.24
C ALA A 481 -1.13 -3.19 9.72
N LEU A 482 -0.98 -4.28 10.48
CA LEU A 482 -2.07 -5.24 10.71
C LEU A 482 -2.63 -5.24 12.13
N VAL A 483 -1.82 -4.92 13.15
CA VAL A 483 -2.23 -4.96 14.57
C VAL A 483 -3.47 -4.08 14.84
N PRO A 484 -3.58 -2.83 14.32
CA PRO A 484 -4.74 -1.98 14.60
C PRO A 484 -6.09 -2.56 14.16
N TYR A 485 -6.10 -3.50 13.22
CA TYR A 485 -7.32 -4.18 12.78
C TYR A 485 -7.53 -5.50 13.52
N LEU A 486 -6.46 -6.24 13.80
CA LEU A 486 -6.54 -7.52 14.49
C LEU A 486 -6.95 -7.36 15.96
N GLU A 487 -6.65 -6.22 16.59
CA GLU A 487 -7.19 -5.87 17.92
C GLU A 487 -8.72 -5.85 17.98
N LEU A 488 -9.42 -5.67 16.85
CA LEU A 488 -10.88 -5.71 16.80
C LEU A 488 -11.43 -7.13 16.91
N VAL A 489 -10.60 -8.11 16.58
CA VAL A 489 -10.99 -9.52 16.44
C VAL A 489 -10.47 -10.36 17.62
N VAL A 490 -9.36 -9.93 18.22
CA VAL A 490 -8.59 -10.66 19.23
C VAL A 490 -8.73 -9.99 20.61
N THR A 491 -8.58 -10.76 21.69
CA THR A 491 -8.85 -10.29 23.07
C THR A 491 -7.75 -9.45 23.69
N SER A 492 -6.51 -9.54 23.20
CA SER A 492 -5.37 -8.80 23.74
C SER A 492 -4.41 -8.33 22.64
N TYR A 493 -3.69 -7.24 22.93
CA TYR A 493 -2.67 -6.67 22.05
C TYR A 493 -1.54 -7.67 21.76
N ASP A 494 -1.07 -8.37 22.80
CA ASP A 494 0.01 -9.36 22.68
C ASP A 494 -0.37 -10.54 21.76
N GLU A 495 -1.64 -10.97 21.80
CA GLU A 495 -2.16 -11.98 20.88
C GLU A 495 -2.21 -11.48 19.43
N ALA A 496 -2.56 -10.20 19.22
CA ALA A 496 -2.56 -9.59 17.89
C ALA A 496 -1.13 -9.52 17.32
N GLU A 497 -0.13 -9.14 18.11
CA GLU A 497 1.27 -9.16 17.67
C GLU A 497 1.77 -10.58 17.35
N ALA A 498 1.43 -11.56 18.20
CA ALA A 498 1.78 -12.96 17.96
C ALA A 498 1.12 -13.52 16.69
N LEU A 499 -0.11 -13.11 16.39
CA LEU A 499 -0.81 -13.44 15.15
C LEU A 499 -0.07 -12.88 13.94
N VAL A 500 0.25 -11.59 13.95
CA VAL A 500 0.98 -10.94 12.86
C VAL A 500 2.33 -11.60 12.63
N GLN A 501 3.05 -11.95 13.71
CA GLN A 501 4.33 -12.64 13.60
C GLN A 501 4.19 -14.00 12.90
N LYS A 502 3.20 -14.82 13.29
CA LYS A 502 2.93 -16.11 12.64
C LYS A 502 2.53 -15.94 11.18
N LEU A 503 1.70 -14.95 10.87
CA LEU A 503 1.27 -14.64 9.50
C LEU A 503 2.46 -14.19 8.63
N CYS A 504 3.30 -13.28 9.13
CA CYS A 504 4.49 -12.81 8.43
C CYS A 504 5.46 -13.96 8.12
N TYR A 505 5.73 -14.84 9.09
CA TYR A 505 6.60 -16.00 8.85
C TYR A 505 5.97 -17.05 7.94
N ALA A 506 4.66 -17.28 8.04
CA ALA A 506 3.95 -18.17 7.12
C ALA A 506 4.03 -17.62 5.68
N CYS A 507 3.79 -16.32 5.47
CA CYS A 507 3.94 -15.67 4.16
C CYS A 507 5.39 -15.69 3.66
N LYS A 508 6.39 -15.52 4.53
CA LYS A 508 7.81 -15.67 4.18
C LYS A 508 8.14 -17.09 3.73
N GLY A 509 7.65 -18.10 4.46
CA GLY A 509 7.80 -19.53 4.13
C GLY A 509 7.07 -19.93 2.85
N LEU A 510 5.99 -19.22 2.51
CA LEU A 510 5.29 -19.33 1.22
C LEU A 510 6.00 -18.56 0.08
N GLY A 511 7.08 -17.81 0.33
CA GLY A 511 7.51 -16.76 -0.61
C GLY A 511 8.99 -16.67 -0.94
N VAL A 512 9.92 -17.25 -0.17
CA VAL A 512 11.37 -17.19 -0.47
C VAL A 512 12.13 -18.38 0.13
N SER A 513 12.49 -19.35 -0.72
CA SER A 513 13.83 -19.92 -0.76
C SER A 513 14.54 -19.40 -2.02
N GLY A 514 14.67 -18.07 -2.11
CA GLY A 514 15.77 -17.42 -2.83
C GLY A 514 16.87 -17.13 -1.81
N PRO A 515 18.15 -17.04 -2.21
CA PRO A 515 19.25 -16.94 -1.27
C PRO A 515 19.03 -15.75 -0.35
N SER A 516 18.67 -16.03 0.91
CA SER A 516 18.59 -14.99 1.91
C SER A 516 19.98 -14.38 2.02
N THR A 517 20.08 -13.06 2.02
CA THR A 517 21.32 -12.35 2.36
C THR A 517 21.82 -12.67 3.77
N ASP A 518 20.96 -13.28 4.59
CA ASP A 518 21.23 -13.79 5.94
C ASP A 518 21.76 -15.23 5.97
N ASP A 519 21.60 -16.03 4.91
CA ASP A 519 21.94 -17.46 4.92
C ASP A 519 23.43 -17.74 4.63
N LEU A 520 24.26 -16.70 4.50
CA LEU A 520 25.73 -16.80 4.53
C LEU A 520 26.31 -16.17 5.80
N GLN A 521 25.61 -16.30 6.95
CA GLN A 521 26.33 -16.36 8.23
C GLN A 521 27.10 -17.68 8.31
N ASP A 522 28.11 -17.83 7.46
CA ASP A 522 29.14 -18.85 7.67
C ASP A 522 29.84 -18.54 9.00
N ASP A 523 29.91 -19.59 9.83
CA ASP A 523 30.48 -19.82 11.17
C ASP A 523 31.90 -19.25 11.45
N VAL A 524 32.26 -18.11 10.89
CA VAL A 524 33.60 -17.53 10.97
C VAL A 524 33.62 -16.42 12.02
N GLN A 525 34.14 -16.76 13.19
CA GLN A 525 34.30 -15.88 14.35
C GLN A 525 35.12 -14.62 14.01
N GLY A 526 34.52 -13.44 14.25
CA GLY A 526 35.14 -12.12 14.10
C GLY A 526 34.14 -11.01 13.70
N ALA A 527 34.26 -9.82 14.30
CA ALA A 527 33.40 -8.68 13.99
C ALA A 527 33.55 -8.22 12.53
N THR A 528 32.44 -8.04 11.82
CA THR A 528 32.39 -7.53 10.44
C THR A 528 32.76 -6.05 10.41
N LEU A 529 33.79 -5.69 9.63
CA LEU A 529 34.23 -4.31 9.38
C LEU A 529 33.50 -3.66 8.20
N ALA A 530 33.19 -4.44 7.16
CA ALA A 530 32.47 -3.97 5.99
C ALA A 530 31.62 -5.11 5.42
N ASN A 531 30.38 -4.82 5.01
CA ASN A 531 29.52 -5.70 4.24
C ASN A 531 28.79 -4.82 3.24
N CYS A 532 29.37 -4.68 2.05
CA CYS A 532 28.87 -3.77 1.01
C CYS A 532 28.57 -4.55 -0.26
N GLU A 533 27.45 -4.25 -0.90
CA GLU A 533 27.18 -4.63 -2.28
C GLU A 533 27.46 -3.41 -3.17
N PHE A 534 28.27 -3.60 -4.21
CA PHE A 534 28.66 -2.51 -5.10
C PHE A 534 28.97 -3.02 -6.50
N SER A 535 28.77 -2.14 -7.46
CA SER A 535 29.26 -2.30 -8.84
C SER A 535 30.42 -1.33 -9.04
N LEU A 536 31.47 -1.78 -9.74
CA LEU A 536 32.67 -0.99 -10.03
C LEU A 536 32.80 -0.86 -11.54
N ALA A 537 32.87 0.37 -12.04
CA ALA A 537 33.14 0.65 -13.44
C ALA A 537 34.27 1.67 -13.58
N TYR A 538 35.11 1.52 -14.61
CA TYR A 538 36.18 2.46 -14.94
C TYR A 538 36.17 2.74 -16.44
N GLY A 539 36.12 4.02 -16.82
CA GLY A 539 36.23 4.46 -18.22
C GLY A 539 35.19 3.86 -19.17
N GLY A 540 33.94 3.70 -18.73
CA GLY A 540 32.87 3.10 -19.54
C GLY A 540 32.86 1.56 -19.59
N LYS A 541 33.82 0.89 -18.93
CA LYS A 541 33.86 -0.57 -18.77
C LYS A 541 33.45 -0.95 -17.34
N ILE A 542 32.48 -1.84 -17.21
CA ILE A 542 32.08 -2.42 -15.92
C ILE A 542 33.12 -3.48 -15.55
N LEU A 543 33.75 -3.32 -14.39
CA LEU A 543 34.76 -4.23 -13.82
C LEU A 543 34.14 -5.22 -12.83
N LEU A 544 33.21 -4.74 -12.00
CA LEU A 544 32.41 -5.54 -11.10
C LEU A 544 30.93 -5.17 -11.27
N ASN A 545 30.08 -6.18 -11.36
CA ASN A 545 28.63 -6.01 -11.38
C ASN A 545 28.04 -6.71 -10.17
N ASN A 546 27.31 -5.97 -9.32
CA ASN A 546 26.64 -6.46 -8.10
C ASN A 546 27.55 -7.35 -7.24
N ALA A 547 28.80 -6.92 -7.04
CA ALA A 547 29.78 -7.65 -6.23
C ALA A 547 29.58 -7.34 -4.74
N ARG A 548 29.67 -8.37 -3.90
CA ARG A 548 29.61 -8.23 -2.45
C ARG A 548 31.00 -8.33 -1.85
N LEU A 549 31.37 -7.35 -1.02
CA LEU A 549 32.62 -7.33 -0.26
C LEU A 549 32.32 -7.40 1.24
N ILE A 550 32.78 -8.49 1.86
CA ILE A 550 32.70 -8.71 3.30
C ILE A 550 34.11 -8.72 3.88
N LEU A 551 34.41 -7.76 4.76
CA LEU A 551 35.67 -7.68 5.50
C LEU A 551 35.40 -7.89 6.98
N LYS A 552 36.19 -8.74 7.64
CA LYS A 552 36.16 -9.03 9.09
C LYS A 552 37.43 -8.55 9.76
N ARG A 553 37.30 -8.08 11.00
CA ARG A 553 38.41 -7.53 11.79
C ARG A 553 39.42 -8.63 12.12
N GLY A 554 40.71 -8.30 12.02
CA GLY A 554 41.80 -9.21 12.38
C GLY A 554 42.15 -10.27 11.32
N ARG A 555 41.63 -10.14 10.10
CA ARG A 555 41.92 -11.06 8.98
C ARG A 555 42.76 -10.37 7.90
N ARG A 556 43.54 -11.16 7.18
CA ARG A 556 44.33 -10.75 6.01
C ARG A 556 43.66 -11.28 4.76
N TYR A 557 43.42 -10.41 3.80
CA TYR A 557 42.75 -10.73 2.54
C TYR A 557 43.75 -10.61 1.39
N GLY A 558 43.68 -11.55 0.45
CA GLY A 558 44.39 -11.47 -0.83
C GLY A 558 43.37 -11.36 -1.95
N LEU A 559 43.52 -10.35 -2.81
CA LEU A 559 42.73 -10.22 -4.03
C LEU A 559 43.49 -10.88 -5.18
N CYS A 560 42.91 -11.89 -5.79
CA CYS A 560 43.47 -12.60 -6.94
C CYS A 560 42.55 -12.38 -8.15
N GLY A 561 43.14 -12.16 -9.33
CA GLY A 561 42.40 -12.02 -10.57
C GLY A 561 43.35 -12.02 -11.76
N ALA A 562 42.81 -12.32 -12.95
CA ALA A 562 43.58 -12.27 -14.18
C ALA A 562 44.05 -10.84 -14.50
N ASN A 563 45.15 -10.73 -15.24
CA ASN A 563 45.70 -9.42 -15.61
C ASN A 563 44.67 -8.65 -16.46
N GLY A 564 44.40 -7.38 -16.11
CA GLY A 564 43.40 -6.55 -16.80
C GLY A 564 41.94 -6.66 -16.29
N VAL A 565 41.67 -7.47 -15.26
CA VAL A 565 40.35 -7.54 -14.59
C VAL A 565 40.09 -6.29 -13.72
N TRP A 566 41.16 -5.66 -13.24
CA TRP A 566 41.11 -4.45 -12.42
C TRP A 566 41.79 -3.33 -13.22
N GLY A 567 41.02 -2.44 -13.85
CA GLY A 567 41.56 -1.30 -14.59
C GLY A 567 42.66 -0.61 -13.77
N GLY A 568 43.84 -0.45 -14.38
CA GLY A 568 45.10 -0.24 -13.68
C GLY A 568 45.08 0.77 -12.54
N VAL A 569 45.27 0.28 -11.31
CA VAL A 569 46.03 1.00 -10.28
C VAL A 569 47.44 0.46 -10.36
N GLY A 570 48.22 1.02 -11.29
CA GLY A 570 49.65 0.76 -11.45
C GLY A 570 50.00 -0.25 -12.54
N ASP A 571 49.88 0.16 -13.80
CA ASP A 571 50.78 -0.36 -14.85
C ASP A 571 52.20 0.09 -14.47
N GLY A 572 52.94 -0.80 -13.82
CA GLY A 572 54.23 -0.49 -13.22
C GLY A 572 54.80 -1.60 -12.34
N GLY A 573 55.22 -2.70 -12.97
CA GLY A 573 56.29 -3.55 -12.43
C GLY A 573 55.84 -4.70 -11.51
N CYS A 574 55.52 -5.83 -12.13
CA CYS A 574 55.35 -7.14 -11.47
C CYS A 574 56.68 -7.75 -10.92
N ALA A 575 57.70 -6.95 -10.59
CA ALA A 575 59.02 -7.46 -10.16
C ALA A 575 59.70 -6.72 -8.99
N ALA A 576 59.16 -5.62 -8.45
CA ALA A 576 59.86 -4.81 -7.44
C ALA A 576 59.22 -4.81 -6.03
N ALA A 577 58.13 -5.54 -5.80
CA ALA A 577 57.39 -5.51 -4.53
C ALA A 577 57.87 -6.52 -3.46
N SER A 578 58.90 -7.32 -3.74
CA SER A 578 59.45 -8.30 -2.78
C SER A 578 60.48 -7.71 -1.80
N GLN A 579 61.12 -6.58 -2.11
CA GLN A 579 62.21 -6.05 -1.27
C GLN A 579 61.90 -4.76 -0.48
N ARG A 580 60.77 -4.08 -0.71
CA ARG A 580 60.47 -2.78 -0.04
C ARG A 580 59.47 -2.83 1.11
N LYS A 581 58.83 -3.96 1.40
CA LYS A 581 57.89 -4.07 2.54
C LYS A 581 58.51 -4.48 3.88
N GLN A 582 59.82 -4.71 3.95
CA GLN A 582 60.50 -5.02 5.21
C GLN A 582 60.97 -3.77 5.99
N LYS A 583 60.74 -2.55 5.48
CA LYS A 583 61.26 -1.31 6.09
C LYS A 583 60.20 -0.29 6.55
N ALA A 584 58.91 -0.62 6.44
CA ALA A 584 57.80 0.23 6.89
C ALA A 584 56.91 -0.44 7.97
N MET A 585 57.44 -1.48 8.62
CA MET A 585 56.91 -2.02 9.88
C MET A 585 57.93 -1.75 10.99
N ARG A 586 58.10 -0.46 11.29
CA ARG A 586 58.56 0.07 12.58
C ARG A 586 57.66 1.24 12.92
#